data_AF-A0A520CK25-F1
#
_entry.id   AF-A0A520CK25-F1
#
_cell.length_a   1.000
_cell.length_b   1.000
_cell.length_c   1.000
_cell.angle_alpha   90.00
_cell.angle_beta   90.00
_cell.angle_gamma   90.00
#
_symmetry.space_group_name_H-M   'P 1'
#
loop_
_entity.id
_entity.type
_entity.pdbx_description
1 polymer ?
#
loop_
_entity_poly.entity_id
_entity_poly.type
_entity_poly.pdbx_seq_one_letter_code
_entity_poly.pdbx_strand_id
1 'polypeptide(L)'
;MDNRVKSALVASLNKYAEVSAINVEGFETELLAAFELDVNFMDKVTAFDVVFDSHPKFEELREVFFDLLMVNFFSSDVQKLEDDYLESDEWANIEEETIDRGTELLNLLLY
;
A
#
# COMPACT_ATOMS: atom_id res chain seq x y z
N MET A 1 5.08 4.93 -8.97
CA MET A 1 5.21 3.64 -8.27
C MET A 1 6.62 3.09 -8.49
N ASP A 2 7.28 2.60 -7.43
CA ASP A 2 8.58 1.92 -7.53
C ASP A 2 8.44 0.55 -8.24
N ASN A 3 9.36 0.24 -9.17
CA ASN A 3 9.30 -0.97 -9.99
C ASN A 3 9.42 -2.28 -9.18
N ARG A 4 10.11 -2.25 -8.04
CA ARG A 4 10.27 -3.41 -7.16
C ARG A 4 8.97 -3.65 -6.40
N VAL A 5 8.31 -2.59 -5.91
CA VAL A 5 6.98 -2.69 -5.29
C VAL A 5 5.99 -3.26 -6.30
N LYS A 6 5.96 -2.72 -7.53
CA LYS A 6 5.07 -3.23 -8.59
C LYS A 6 5.28 -4.71 -8.86
N SER A 7 6.55 -5.14 -8.97
CA SER A 7 6.88 -6.55 -9.20
C SER A 7 6.47 -7.43 -8.02
N ALA A 8 6.69 -6.98 -6.78
CA ALA A 8 6.31 -7.72 -5.57
C ALA A 8 4.78 -7.86 -5.45
N LEU A 9 4.04 -6.78 -5.72
CA LEU A 9 2.58 -6.76 -5.72
C LEU A 9 2.02 -7.76 -6.73
N VAL A 10 2.44 -7.66 -7.99
CA VAL A 10 1.95 -8.54 -9.06
C VAL A 10 2.33 -10.00 -8.82
N ALA A 11 3.56 -10.27 -8.36
CA ALA A 11 4.00 -11.64 -8.08
C ALA A 11 3.25 -12.28 -6.90
N SER A 12 3.08 -11.55 -5.80
CA SER A 12 2.37 -12.04 -4.61
C SER A 12 0.88 -12.26 -4.89
N LEU A 13 0.23 -11.34 -5.60
CA LEU A 13 -1.18 -11.44 -5.96
C LEU A 13 -1.45 -12.63 -6.87
N ASN A 14 -0.67 -12.79 -7.94
CA ASN A 14 -0.81 -13.94 -8.84
C ASN A 14 -0.59 -15.27 -8.11
N LYS A 15 0.37 -15.32 -7.17
CA LYS A 15 0.61 -16.54 -6.40
C LYS A 15 -0.54 -16.85 -5.43
N TYR A 16 -1.07 -15.84 -4.75
CA TYR A 16 -2.23 -16.00 -3.88
C TYR A 16 -3.43 -16.51 -4.68
N ALA A 17 -3.74 -15.88 -5.82
CA ALA A 17 -4.84 -16.27 -6.68
C ALA A 17 -4.72 -17.70 -7.22
N GLU A 18 -3.51 -18.14 -7.59
CA GLU A 18 -3.22 -19.51 -8.00
C GLU A 18 -3.52 -20.51 -6.87
N VAL A 19 -3.06 -20.24 -5.65
CA VAL A 19 -3.22 -21.13 -4.49
C VAL A 19 -4.67 -21.16 -4.00
N SER A 20 -5.34 -20.01 -3.99
CA SER A 20 -6.70 -19.85 -3.49
C SER A 20 -7.77 -20.15 -4.55
N ALA A 21 -7.38 -20.43 -5.80
CA ALA A 21 -8.27 -20.64 -6.94
C ALA A 21 -9.27 -19.48 -7.16
N ILE A 22 -8.81 -18.25 -6.98
CA ILE A 22 -9.58 -17.01 -7.13
C ILE A 22 -9.13 -16.30 -8.42
N ASN A 23 -10.06 -15.67 -9.14
CA ASN A 23 -9.71 -14.82 -10.29
C ASN A 23 -9.32 -13.41 -9.80
N VAL A 24 -8.24 -12.87 -10.36
CA VAL A 24 -7.66 -11.54 -10.05
C VAL A 24 -8.34 -10.42 -10.83
N GLU A 25 -9.15 -10.72 -11.86
CA GLU A 25 -9.72 -9.72 -12.77
C GLU A 25 -10.36 -8.52 -12.05
N GLY A 26 -9.94 -7.32 -12.46
CA GLY A 26 -10.36 -6.05 -11.85
C GLY A 26 -9.44 -5.62 -10.70
N PHE A 27 -9.23 -6.50 -9.72
CA PHE A 27 -8.51 -6.17 -8.48
C PHE A 27 -7.08 -5.68 -8.72
N GLU A 28 -6.28 -6.39 -9.53
CA GLU A 28 -4.88 -5.97 -9.80
C GLU A 28 -4.84 -4.58 -10.45
N THR A 29 -5.72 -4.31 -11.41
CA THR A 29 -5.73 -3.04 -12.14
C THR A 29 -6.15 -1.88 -11.24
N GLU A 30 -7.21 -2.07 -10.45
CA GLU A 30 -7.69 -1.07 -9.51
C GLU A 30 -6.66 -0.79 -8.41
N LEU A 31 -6.02 -1.84 -7.89
CA LEU A 31 -5.02 -1.70 -6.85
C LEU A 31 -3.74 -1.00 -7.35
N LEU A 32 -3.27 -1.34 -8.55
CA LEU A 32 -2.16 -0.62 -9.18
C LEU A 32 -2.52 0.85 -9.42
N ALA A 33 -3.75 1.14 -9.84
CA ALA A 33 -4.21 2.52 -10.01
C ALA A 33 -4.21 3.29 -8.68
N ALA A 34 -4.62 2.67 -7.56
CA ALA A 34 -4.57 3.29 -6.24
C ALA A 34 -3.13 3.66 -5.82
N PHE A 35 -2.16 2.79 -6.07
CA PHE A 35 -0.73 3.06 -5.77
C PHE A 35 -0.15 4.19 -6.65
N GLU A 36 -0.62 4.30 -7.89
CA GLU A 36 -0.15 5.28 -8.88
C GLU A 36 -0.82 6.66 -8.77
N LEU A 37 -1.84 6.84 -7.90
CA LEU A 37 -2.46 8.14 -7.67
C LEU A 37 -1.42 9.19 -7.26
N ASP A 38 -1.57 10.42 -7.76
CA ASP A 38 -0.71 11.55 -7.43
C ASP A 38 -1.44 12.46 -6.43
N VAL A 39 -1.66 11.93 -5.23
CA VAL A 39 -2.39 12.54 -4.10
C VAL A 39 -1.61 12.31 -2.80
N ASN A 40 -2.02 12.94 -1.69
CA ASN A 40 -1.40 12.72 -0.38
C ASN A 40 -1.56 11.25 0.07
N PHE A 41 -0.76 10.84 1.06
CA PHE A 41 -0.74 9.44 1.47
C PHE A 41 -2.09 8.93 1.98
N MET A 42 -2.83 9.71 2.79
CA MET A 42 -4.12 9.29 3.35
C MET A 42 -5.21 9.12 2.30
N ASP A 43 -5.19 9.93 1.24
CA ASP A 43 -6.07 9.77 0.08
C ASP A 43 -5.74 8.47 -0.67
N LYS A 44 -4.46 8.07 -0.75
CA LYS A 44 -4.07 6.75 -1.27
C LYS A 44 -4.55 5.61 -0.38
N VAL A 45 -4.42 5.75 0.94
CA VAL A 45 -4.94 4.76 1.91
C VAL A 45 -6.45 4.59 1.75
N THR A 46 -7.18 5.70 1.58
CA THR A 46 -8.62 5.66 1.32
C THR A 46 -8.94 4.94 0.01
N ALA A 47 -8.22 5.26 -1.08
CA ALA A 47 -8.41 4.59 -2.36
C ALA A 47 -8.09 3.09 -2.27
N PHE A 48 -7.01 2.74 -1.57
CA PHE A 48 -6.60 1.36 -1.28
C PHE A 48 -7.71 0.60 -0.55
N ASP A 49 -8.29 1.18 0.51
CA ASP A 49 -9.37 0.57 1.28
C ASP A 49 -10.60 0.31 0.42
N VAL A 50 -10.97 1.27 -0.44
CA VAL A 50 -12.09 1.10 -1.38
C VAL A 50 -11.89 -0.10 -2.32
N VAL A 51 -10.66 -0.32 -2.80
CA VAL A 51 -10.37 -1.47 -3.68
C VAL A 51 -10.55 -2.79 -2.91
N PHE A 52 -10.03 -2.89 -1.68
CA PHE A 52 -10.17 -4.09 -0.85
C PHE A 52 -11.62 -4.34 -0.41
N ASP A 53 -12.36 -3.30 -0.04
CA ASP A 53 -13.78 -3.39 0.34
C ASP A 53 -14.64 -3.88 -0.83
N SER A 54 -14.26 -3.52 -2.06
CA SER A 54 -14.91 -3.98 -3.29
C SER A 54 -14.53 -5.41 -3.66
N HIS A 55 -13.45 -5.95 -3.10
CA HIS A 55 -12.96 -7.30 -3.36
C HIS A 55 -12.66 -8.11 -2.08
N PRO A 56 -13.69 -8.49 -1.28
CA PRO A 56 -13.51 -9.16 0.02
C PRO A 56 -12.74 -10.49 -0.02
N LYS A 57 -12.58 -11.09 -1.20
CA LYS A 57 -11.82 -12.33 -1.41
C LYS A 57 -10.32 -12.16 -1.21
N PHE A 58 -9.81 -10.93 -1.19
CA PHE A 58 -8.40 -10.63 -0.99
C PHE A 58 -8.12 -10.00 0.38
N GLU A 59 -9.09 -9.99 1.30
CA GLU A 59 -8.96 -9.34 2.62
C GLU A 59 -7.71 -9.79 3.39
N GLU A 60 -7.33 -11.06 3.28
CA GLU A 60 -6.13 -11.62 3.93
C GLU A 60 -4.82 -10.97 3.46
N LEU A 61 -4.83 -10.30 2.30
CA LEU A 61 -3.67 -9.60 1.75
C LEU A 61 -3.61 -8.13 2.20
N ARG A 62 -4.65 -7.60 2.87
CA ARG A 62 -4.80 -6.16 3.13
C ARG A 62 -3.60 -5.61 3.90
N GLU A 63 -3.21 -6.21 5.01
CA GLU A 63 -2.08 -5.75 5.83
C GLU A 63 -0.76 -5.80 5.04
N VAL A 64 -0.48 -6.90 4.34
CA VAL A 64 0.76 -7.07 3.56
C VAL A 64 0.85 -6.07 2.41
N PHE A 65 -0.28 -5.76 1.77
CA PHE A 65 -0.32 -4.82 0.66
C PHE A 65 -0.34 -3.38 1.16
N PHE A 66 -0.84 -3.13 2.37
CA PHE A 66 -0.65 -1.85 3.06
C PHE A 66 0.84 -1.59 3.33
N ASP A 67 1.61 -2.60 3.77
CA ASP A 67 3.06 -2.47 3.90
C ASP A 67 3.72 -2.09 2.57
N LEU A 68 3.29 -2.71 1.47
CA LEU A 68 3.78 -2.36 0.13
C LEU A 68 3.40 -0.92 -0.26
N LEU A 69 2.22 -0.45 0.13
CA LEU A 69 1.79 0.94 -0.11
C LEU A 69 2.70 1.91 0.64
N MET A 70 3.00 1.61 1.90
CA MET A 70 3.92 2.39 2.73
C MET A 70 5.34 2.40 2.15
N VAL A 71 5.87 1.24 1.75
CA VAL A 71 7.19 1.14 1.09
C VAL A 71 7.22 1.92 -0.23
N ASN A 72 6.13 1.90 -1.00
CA ASN A 72 6.03 2.70 -2.22
C ASN A 72 6.06 4.20 -1.93
N PHE A 73 5.36 4.63 -0.87
CA PHE A 73 5.36 6.01 -0.44
C PHE A 73 6.78 6.49 -0.13
N PHE A 74 7.52 5.78 0.72
CA PHE A 74 8.93 6.12 1.01
C PHE A 74 9.85 6.03 -0.21
N SER A 75 9.65 5.05 -1.07
CA SER A 75 10.57 4.79 -2.19
C SER A 75 10.35 5.73 -3.39
N SER A 76 9.14 6.27 -3.55
CA SER A 76 8.75 7.01 -4.76
C SER A 76 8.08 8.34 -4.48
N ASP A 77 7.21 8.43 -3.47
CA ASP A 77 6.37 9.61 -3.27
C ASP A 77 7.06 10.65 -2.40
N VAL A 78 7.79 10.24 -1.35
CA VAL A 78 8.60 11.14 -0.52
C VAL A 78 9.66 11.89 -1.33
N GLN A 79 10.21 11.27 -2.38
CA GLN A 79 11.17 11.93 -3.28
C GLN A 79 10.58 13.12 -4.06
N LYS A 80 9.25 13.24 -4.12
CA LYS A 80 8.55 14.37 -4.75
C LYS A 80 8.17 15.46 -3.74
N LEU A 81 8.28 15.17 -2.45
CA LEU A 81 7.92 16.07 -1.36
C LEU A 81 9.14 16.88 -0.94
N GLU A 82 8.93 17.85 -0.04
CA GLU A 82 10.01 18.66 0.51
C GLU A 82 10.94 17.80 1.38
N ASP A 83 12.23 18.15 1.45
CA ASP A 83 13.28 17.35 2.10
C ASP A 83 12.99 17.07 3.60
N ASP A 84 12.17 17.90 4.24
CA ASP A 84 11.76 17.83 5.65
C ASP A 84 10.35 17.25 5.86
N TYR A 85 9.71 16.70 4.82
CA TYR A 85 8.34 16.18 4.94
C TYR A 85 8.19 15.12 6.05
N LEU A 86 9.18 14.23 6.21
CA LEU A 86 9.18 13.20 7.25
C LEU A 86 9.42 13.77 8.67
N GLU A 87 9.82 15.03 8.78
CA GLU A 87 9.96 15.76 10.05
C GLU A 87 8.71 16.60 10.37
N SER A 88 7.70 16.59 9.48
CA SER A 88 6.50 17.42 9.62
C SER A 88 5.47 16.85 10.59
N ASP A 89 4.66 17.75 11.17
CA ASP A 89 3.49 17.37 11.97
C ASP A 89 2.47 16.54 11.15
N GLU A 90 2.42 16.76 9.83
CA GLU A 90 1.56 15.99 8.93
C GLU A 90 1.97 14.51 8.93
N TRP A 91 3.26 14.23 8.74
CA TRP A 91 3.79 12.88 8.76
C TRP A 91 3.61 12.21 10.13
N ALA A 92 3.86 12.93 11.22
CA ALA A 92 3.65 12.41 12.57
C ALA A 92 2.20 11.97 12.81
N ASN A 93 1.21 12.73 12.33
CA ASN A 93 -0.20 12.33 12.42
C ASN A 93 -0.50 11.11 11.54
N ILE A 94 0.07 11.03 10.33
CA ILE A 94 -0.07 9.86 9.46
C ILE A 94 0.49 8.60 10.12
N GLU A 95 1.66 8.70 10.74
CA GLU A 95 2.27 7.58 11.48
C GLU A 95 1.35 7.11 12.62
N GLU A 96 0.81 8.04 13.42
CA GLU A 96 -0.12 7.71 14.52
C GLU A 96 -1.42 7.06 14.00
N GLU A 97 -1.99 7.57 12.90
CA GLU A 97 -3.21 7.01 12.31
C GLU A 97 -3.00 5.65 11.63
N THR A 98 -1.76 5.29 11.28
CA THR A 98 -1.45 4.09 10.51
C THR A 98 -0.65 3.02 11.26
N ILE A 99 -0.31 3.27 12.53
CA ILE A 99 0.52 2.37 13.37
C ILE A 99 -0.01 0.93 13.47
N ASP A 100 -1.34 0.74 13.42
CA ASP A 100 -1.99 -0.57 13.55
C ASP A 100 -2.50 -1.12 12.20
N ARG A 101 -2.10 -0.53 11.07
CA ARG A 101 -2.66 -0.85 9.72
C ARG A 101 -1.84 -1.87 8.94
N GLY A 102 -0.53 -1.85 9.13
CA GLY A 102 0.40 -2.76 8.48
C GLY A 102 0.61 -4.05 9.27
N THR A 103 1.51 -4.90 8.78
CA THR A 103 1.95 -6.03 9.58
C THR A 103 2.86 -5.56 10.71
N GLU A 104 2.98 -6.36 11.77
CA GLU A 104 3.97 -6.14 12.84
C GLU A 104 5.42 -6.02 12.31
N LEU A 105 5.70 -6.61 11.14
CA LEU A 105 7.01 -6.47 10.50
C LEU A 105 7.24 -5.04 9.98
N LEU A 106 6.20 -4.34 9.52
CA LEU A 106 6.31 -2.94 9.14
C LEU A 106 6.70 -2.09 10.35
N ASN A 107 6.06 -2.31 11.50
CA ASN A 107 6.38 -1.60 12.73
C ASN A 107 7.85 -1.78 13.15
N LEU A 108 8.41 -2.99 12.99
CA LEU A 108 9.84 -3.24 13.19
C LEU A 108 10.78 -2.56 12.19
N LEU A 109 10.28 -2.15 11.02
CA LEU A 109 11.07 -1.46 10.00
C LEU A 109 11.02 0.06 10.14
N LEU A 110 10.00 0.59 10.83
CA LEU A 110 9.83 2.02 11.10
C LEU A 110 10.58 2.48 12.36
N TYR A 111 10.81 1.58 13.33
CA TYR A 111 11.49 1.85 14.61
C TYR A 111 12.87 1.18 14.73
#